data_AF-L7US67-F1
#
_entry.id   AF-L7US67-F1
#
_cell.length_a   1.000
_cell.length_b   1.000
_cell.length_c   1.000
_cell.angle_alpha   90.00
_cell.angle_beta   90.00
_cell.angle_gamma   90.00
#
_symmetry.space_group_name_H-M   'P 1'
#
loop_
_entity.id
_entity.type
_entity.pdbx_description
1 polymer ?
#
loop_
_entity_poly.entity_id
_entity_poly.type
_entity_poly.pdbx_seq_one_letter_code
_entity_poly.pdbx_strand_id
1 'polypeptide(L)'
;VNVKETGKILMVNYRDIDNLSVTEIGAARFLHDGGWDSTKRYFLVAANQSNKIAVVDAKDNKLQALIDVGHIPHPGRGANFVDPRYGPVWATGHLGDETISIIGTDPEKHKSSAWKVVRTLNGQGGGNLFIKTHPK
;
A
#
# COMPACT_ATOMS: atom_id res chain seq x y z
N VAL A 1 -0.56 -14.40 0.41
CA VAL A 1 0.82 -14.61 0.93
C VAL A 1 1.77 -13.69 0.17
N ASN A 2 2.74 -13.08 0.84
CA ASN A 2 3.74 -12.23 0.21
C ASN A 2 5.06 -13.00 0.09
N VAL A 3 5.54 -13.22 -1.13
CA VAL A 3 6.83 -13.87 -1.40
C VAL A 3 7.87 -12.78 -1.65
N LYS A 4 8.52 -12.35 -0.56
CA LYS A 4 9.20 -11.06 -0.43
C LYS A 4 10.32 -10.85 -1.45
N GLU A 5 11.19 -11.85 -1.63
CA GLU A 5 12.40 -11.78 -2.43
C GLU A 5 12.11 -11.72 -3.94
N THR A 6 11.04 -12.42 -4.34
CA THR A 6 10.61 -12.53 -5.74
C THR A 6 9.65 -11.43 -6.15
N GLY A 7 9.12 -10.67 -5.19
CA GLY A 7 8.18 -9.58 -5.47
C GLY A 7 6.82 -10.07 -5.96
N LYS A 8 6.38 -11.23 -5.47
CA LYS A 8 5.11 -11.86 -5.85
C LYS A 8 4.09 -11.76 -4.72
N ILE A 9 2.87 -11.38 -5.08
CA ILE A 9 1.71 -11.38 -4.20
C ILE A 9 0.82 -12.55 -4.61
N LEU A 10 0.55 -13.47 -3.67
CA LEU A 10 -0.28 -14.64 -3.90
C LEU A 10 -1.68 -14.41 -3.33
N MET A 11 -2.67 -14.37 -4.20
CA MET A 11 -4.09 -14.44 -3.85
C MET A 11 -4.47 -15.92 -3.74
N VAL A 12 -4.58 -16.42 -2.51
CA VAL A 12 -4.84 -17.83 -2.23
C VAL A 12 -6.33 -18.00 -1.92
N ASN A 13 -7.04 -18.73 -2.77
CA ASN A 13 -8.43 -19.07 -2.55
C ASN A 13 -8.52 -20.32 -1.68
N TYR A 14 -9.05 -20.16 -0.47
CA TYR A 14 -9.18 -21.22 0.53
C TYR A 14 -10.59 -21.83 0.59
N ARG A 15 -11.43 -21.61 -0.43
CA ARG A 15 -12.78 -22.21 -0.50
C ARG A 15 -12.74 -23.74 -0.60
N ASP A 16 -11.72 -24.26 -1.27
CA ASP A 16 -11.41 -25.68 -1.36
C ASP A 16 -9.90 -25.82 -1.10
N ILE A 17 -9.55 -26.36 0.06
CA ILE A 17 -8.16 -26.48 0.49
C ILE A 17 -7.48 -27.73 -0.10
N ASP A 18 -8.26 -28.68 -0.61
CA ASP A 18 -7.75 -29.88 -1.27
C ASP A 18 -7.40 -29.58 -2.74
N ASN A 19 -8.15 -28.66 -3.38
CA ASN A 19 -7.94 -28.19 -4.75
C ASN A 19 -7.61 -26.69 -4.79
N LEU A 20 -6.47 -26.32 -4.19
CA LEU A 20 -6.09 -24.92 -3.99
C LEU A 20 -5.98 -24.14 -5.31
N SER A 21 -6.70 -23.02 -5.40
CA SER A 21 -6.57 -22.06 -6.49
C SER A 21 -5.75 -20.84 -6.03
N VAL A 22 -4.69 -20.52 -6.77
CA VAL A 22 -3.78 -19.40 -6.46
C VAL A 22 -3.61 -18.50 -7.68
N THR A 23 -3.83 -17.20 -7.52
CA THR A 23 -3.41 -16.19 -8.49
C THR A 23 -2.09 -15.57 -8.03
N GLU A 24 -1.05 -15.70 -8.86
CA GLU A 24 0.22 -15.03 -8.65
C GLU A 24 0.22 -13.67 -9.35
N ILE A 25 0.50 -12.61 -8.59
CA ILE A 25 0.56 -11.24 -9.09
C ILE A 25 1.99 -10.75 -8.94
N GLY A 26 2.64 -10.40 -10.05
CA GLY A 26 3.93 -9.71 -10.02
C GLY A 26 3.76 -8.28 -9.52
N ALA A 27 4.63 -7.85 -8.61
CA ALA A 27 4.66 -6.49 -8.06
C ALA A 27 6.08 -5.90 -8.18
N ALA A 28 6.77 -5.74 -7.06
CA ALA A 28 8.16 -5.29 -7.00
C ALA A 28 8.90 -6.09 -5.93
N ARG A 29 10.22 -6.27 -6.07
CA ARG A 29 11.01 -7.07 -5.12
C ARG A 29 11.07 -6.42 -3.73
N PHE A 30 11.30 -7.25 -2.72
CA PHE A 30 11.39 -6.86 -1.31
C PHE A 30 10.07 -6.34 -0.75
N LEU A 31 8.97 -7.00 -1.13
CA LEU A 31 7.69 -6.76 -0.49
C LEU A 31 7.81 -7.06 1.01
N HIS A 32 7.20 -6.24 1.85
CA HIS A 32 7.35 -6.34 3.30
C HIS A 32 5.98 -6.34 4.00
N ASP A 33 5.53 -5.18 4.45
CA ASP A 33 4.31 -4.93 5.19
C ASP A 33 3.36 -4.02 4.40
N GLY A 34 2.11 -4.00 4.81
CA GLY A 34 1.04 -3.34 4.08
C GLY A 34 -0.30 -3.46 4.76
N GLY A 35 -1.29 -2.75 4.22
CA GLY A 35 -2.63 -2.78 4.75
C GLY A 35 -3.68 -2.43 3.72
N TRP A 36 -4.91 -2.67 4.12
CA TRP A 36 -6.07 -2.34 3.32
C TRP A 36 -6.32 -0.85 3.30
N ASP A 37 -6.80 -0.36 2.16
CA ASP A 37 -7.45 0.93 2.07
C ASP A 37 -8.70 1.00 2.97
N SER A 38 -9.33 2.18 3.02
CA SER A 38 -10.53 2.40 3.84
C SER A 38 -11.71 1.50 3.44
N THR A 39 -11.83 1.11 2.16
CA THR A 39 -12.92 0.30 1.63
C THR A 39 -12.70 -1.21 1.75
N LYS A 40 -11.48 -1.64 2.15
CA LYS A 40 -11.08 -3.05 2.21
C LYS A 40 -11.10 -3.76 0.85
N ARG A 41 -10.95 -3.03 -0.24
CA ARG A 41 -10.85 -3.59 -1.59
C ARG A 41 -9.41 -3.64 -2.07
N TYR A 42 -8.64 -2.59 -1.79
CA TYR A 42 -7.28 -2.44 -2.30
C TYR A 42 -6.27 -2.71 -1.19
N PHE A 43 -5.32 -3.59 -1.47
CA PHE A 43 -4.22 -3.89 -0.58
C PHE A 43 -2.98 -3.10 -1.02
N LEU A 44 -2.53 -2.19 -0.15
CA LEU A 44 -1.33 -1.38 -0.36
C LEU A 44 -0.18 -2.00 0.43
N VAL A 45 0.90 -2.38 -0.26
CA VAL A 45 2.04 -3.09 0.34
C VAL A 45 3.35 -2.45 -0.08
N ALA A 46 4.25 -2.25 0.88
CA ALA A 46 5.57 -1.70 0.65
C ALA A 46 6.50 -2.74 0.02
N ALA A 47 7.12 -2.39 -1.10
CA ALA A 47 8.33 -2.98 -1.64
C ALA A 47 9.51 -2.13 -1.17
N ASN A 48 9.94 -2.35 0.08
CA ASN A 48 10.66 -1.34 0.85
C ASN A 48 12.04 -1.00 0.27
N GLN A 49 12.88 -1.99 -0.04
CA GLN A 49 14.18 -1.79 -0.68
C GLN A 49 14.08 -1.36 -2.15
N SER A 50 12.86 -1.29 -2.70
CA SER A 50 12.58 -0.72 -4.01
C SER A 50 11.98 0.69 -3.95
N ASN A 51 11.79 1.26 -2.75
CA ASN A 51 11.13 2.57 -2.50
C ASN A 51 9.75 2.70 -3.17
N LYS A 52 8.97 1.61 -3.19
CA LYS A 52 7.66 1.56 -3.87
C LYS A 52 6.55 1.05 -2.97
N ILE A 53 5.32 1.51 -3.23
CA ILE A 53 4.09 0.90 -2.74
C ILE A 53 3.38 0.22 -3.92
N ALA A 54 3.16 -1.08 -3.80
CA ALA A 54 2.33 -1.83 -4.74
C ALA A 54 0.87 -1.80 -4.28
N VAL A 55 -0.04 -1.60 -5.23
CA VAL A 55 -1.49 -1.60 -4.99
C VAL A 55 -2.10 -2.79 -5.72
N VAL A 56 -2.78 -3.66 -4.98
CA VAL A 56 -3.50 -4.81 -5.53
C VAL A 56 -5.00 -4.65 -5.32
N ASP A 57 -5.79 -4.80 -6.38
CA ASP A 57 -7.24 -4.94 -6.28
C ASP A 57 -7.55 -6.39 -5.90
N ALA A 58 -8.04 -6.60 -4.68
CA ALA A 58 -8.37 -7.93 -4.18
C ALA A 58 -9.70 -8.46 -4.72
N LYS A 59 -10.55 -7.61 -5.31
CA LYS A 59 -11.77 -8.05 -5.98
C LYS A 59 -11.44 -8.66 -7.33
N ASP A 60 -10.55 -8.02 -8.07
CA ASP A 60 -10.22 -8.41 -9.45
C ASP A 60 -8.92 -9.24 -9.53
N ASN A 61 -8.24 -9.47 -8.40
CA ASN A 61 -6.95 -10.17 -8.28
C ASN A 61 -5.87 -9.62 -9.23
N LYS A 62 -5.73 -8.28 -9.29
CA LYS A 62 -4.82 -7.60 -10.23
C LYS A 62 -4.01 -6.50 -9.57
N LEU A 63 -2.75 -6.35 -10.01
CA LEU A 63 -1.95 -5.17 -9.71
C LEU A 63 -2.58 -3.94 -10.38
N GLN A 64 -2.80 -2.89 -9.60
CA GLN A 64 -3.35 -1.61 -10.06
C GLN A 64 -2.24 -0.58 -10.30
N ALA A 65 -1.24 -0.53 -9.42
CA ALA A 65 -0.17 0.46 -9.50
C ALA A 65 1.09 0.03 -8.74
N LEU A 66 2.22 0.59 -9.16
CA LEU A 66 3.46 0.69 -8.40
C LEU A 66 3.77 2.17 -8.23
N ILE A 67 3.79 2.63 -6.99
CA ILE A 67 3.87 4.05 -6.64
C ILE A 67 5.23 4.31 -6.02
N ASP A 68 6.02 5.20 -6.60
CA ASP A 68 7.27 5.67 -6.01
C ASP A 68 7.00 6.54 -4.79
N VAL A 69 7.75 6.29 -3.71
CA VAL A 69 7.68 6.99 -2.42
C VAL A 69 9.09 7.28 -1.90
N GLY A 70 9.21 7.78 -0.66
CA GLY A 70 10.49 8.03 0.01
C GLY A 70 11.30 6.75 0.28
N HIS A 71 12.42 6.91 0.98
CA HIS A 71 13.42 5.87 1.16
C HIS A 71 12.99 4.82 2.20
N ILE A 72 12.90 3.54 1.80
CA ILE A 72 12.53 2.41 2.67
C ILE A 72 11.17 2.66 3.37
N PRO A 73 10.04 2.66 2.62
CA PRO A 73 8.71 2.79 3.22
C PRO A 73 8.44 1.65 4.20
N HIS A 74 7.90 2.00 5.37
CA HIS A 74 7.59 1.05 6.43
C HIS A 74 6.24 1.41 7.10
N PRO A 75 5.10 1.05 6.48
CA PRO A 75 3.79 1.51 6.91
C PRO A 75 3.24 0.81 8.15
N GLY A 76 3.72 -0.37 8.51
CA GLY A 76 2.93 -1.36 9.24
C GLY A 76 1.68 -1.72 8.41
N ARG A 77 0.50 -1.33 8.88
CA ARG A 77 -0.77 -1.42 8.11
C ARG A 77 -1.14 -0.11 7.41
N GLY A 78 -0.34 0.94 7.63
CA GLY A 78 -0.63 2.31 7.22
C GLY A 78 -1.79 2.95 7.97
N ALA A 79 -2.11 4.17 7.56
CA ALA A 79 -3.15 5.00 8.15
C ALA A 79 -4.13 5.48 7.07
N ASN A 80 -5.41 5.18 7.23
CA ASN A 80 -6.48 5.61 6.33
C ASN A 80 -7.22 6.82 6.90
N PHE A 81 -7.44 7.87 6.11
CA PHE A 81 -8.26 9.02 6.49
C PHE A 81 -8.81 9.72 5.24
N VAL A 82 -9.68 10.72 5.44
CA VAL A 82 -10.17 11.56 4.35
C VAL A 82 -9.38 12.86 4.35
N ASP A 83 -8.60 13.11 3.31
CA ASP A 83 -7.96 14.41 3.07
C ASP A 83 -9.02 15.39 2.54
N PRO A 84 -9.14 16.62 3.09
CA PRO A 84 -10.15 17.58 2.67
C PRO A 84 -10.12 17.96 1.18
N ARG A 85 -8.96 17.82 0.52
CA ARG A 85 -8.76 18.18 -0.89
C ARG A 85 -8.77 16.96 -1.81
N TYR A 86 -8.20 15.85 -1.35
CA TYR A 86 -7.96 14.68 -2.20
C TYR A 86 -8.89 13.49 -1.94
N GLY A 87 -9.78 13.59 -0.94
CA GLY A 87 -10.70 12.52 -0.58
C GLY A 87 -10.01 11.39 0.19
N PRO A 88 -10.48 10.14 0.06
CA PRO A 88 -9.89 8.99 0.75
C PRO A 88 -8.42 8.78 0.40
N VAL A 89 -7.58 8.69 1.43
CA VAL A 89 -6.14 8.48 1.31
C VAL A 89 -5.63 7.42 2.28
N TRP A 90 -4.50 6.83 1.93
CA TRP A 90 -3.70 5.94 2.77
C TRP A 90 -2.28 6.51 2.91
N ALA A 91 -1.70 6.46 4.11
CA ALA A 91 -0.39 7.04 4.39
C ALA A 91 0.63 6.02 4.90
N THR A 92 1.89 6.26 4.55
CA THR A 92 3.09 5.53 5.02
C THR A 92 4.17 6.50 5.47
N GLY A 93 4.87 6.16 6.56
CA GLY A 93 6.16 6.76 6.88
C GLY A 93 7.32 5.96 6.28
N HIS A 94 8.54 6.43 6.53
CA HIS A 94 9.76 5.88 5.95
C HIS A 94 10.82 5.64 7.03
N LEU A 95 11.55 4.53 6.90
CA LEU A 95 12.71 4.24 7.73
C LEU A 95 13.93 5.04 7.27
N GLY A 96 14.09 5.23 5.96
CA GLY A 96 15.28 5.79 5.35
C GLY A 96 15.32 7.32 5.29
N ASP A 97 14.20 8.00 5.50
CA ASP A 97 14.10 9.47 5.53
C ASP A 97 12.93 9.95 6.41
N GLU A 98 12.82 11.26 6.65
CA GLU A 98 11.75 11.83 7.48
C GLU A 98 10.38 11.92 6.83
N THR A 99 10.22 11.49 5.58
CA THR A 99 9.02 11.82 4.82
C THR A 99 7.83 10.95 5.22
N ILE A 100 6.62 11.45 4.99
CA ILE A 100 5.37 10.69 5.07
C ILE A 100 4.64 10.89 3.75
N SER A 101 4.45 9.81 3.00
CA SER A 101 3.73 9.85 1.72
C SER A 101 2.25 9.57 1.95
N ILE A 102 1.40 10.42 1.37
CA ILE A 102 -0.05 10.29 1.38
C ILE A 102 -0.50 9.94 -0.03
N ILE A 103 -1.19 8.81 -0.17
CA ILE A 103 -1.57 8.20 -1.44
C ILE A 103 -3.08 8.22 -1.58
N GLY A 104 -3.61 8.71 -2.72
CA GLY A 104 -5.04 8.65 -3.01
C GLY A 104 -5.52 7.23 -3.29
N THR A 105 -6.67 6.83 -2.71
CA THR A 105 -7.17 5.44 -2.78
C THR A 105 -8.58 5.30 -3.36
N ASP A 106 -9.12 6.36 -3.96
CA ASP A 106 -10.49 6.36 -4.52
C ASP A 106 -10.47 6.54 -6.06
N PRO A 107 -10.33 5.44 -6.82
CA PRO A 107 -10.35 5.49 -8.28
C PRO A 107 -11.74 5.74 -8.88
N GLU A 108 -12.82 5.76 -8.08
CA GLU A 108 -14.17 5.97 -8.60
C GLU A 108 -14.52 7.46 -8.62
N LYS A 109 -14.36 8.15 -7.50
CA LYS A 109 -14.74 9.57 -7.36
C LYS A 109 -13.56 10.53 -7.44
N HIS A 110 -12.34 10.08 -7.12
CA HIS A 110 -11.13 10.91 -7.08
C HIS A 110 -10.06 10.41 -8.08
N LYS A 111 -10.49 10.08 -9.30
CA LYS A 111 -9.68 9.50 -10.39
C LYS A 111 -8.34 10.19 -10.64
N SER A 112 -8.29 11.52 -10.55
CA SER A 112 -7.07 12.30 -10.78
C SER A 112 -5.98 12.04 -9.73
N SER A 113 -6.40 11.66 -8.51
CA SER A 113 -5.57 11.47 -7.32
C SER A 113 -5.30 10.00 -7.00
N ALA A 114 -6.13 9.09 -7.51
CA ALA A 114 -6.01 7.66 -7.26
C ALA A 114 -4.63 7.13 -7.68
N TRP A 115 -4.02 6.36 -6.77
CA TRP A 115 -2.73 5.69 -6.96
C TRP A 115 -1.56 6.63 -7.22
N LYS A 116 -1.62 7.84 -6.67
CA LYS A 116 -0.54 8.83 -6.72
C LYS A 116 -0.24 9.32 -5.32
N VAL A 117 1.02 9.69 -5.07
CA VAL A 117 1.38 10.50 -3.91
C VAL A 117 0.78 11.89 -4.12
N VAL A 118 -0.27 12.21 -3.35
CA VAL A 118 -0.97 13.49 -3.43
C VAL A 118 -0.37 14.55 -2.52
N ARG A 119 0.38 14.10 -1.50
CA ARG A 119 1.08 14.96 -0.55
C ARG A 119 2.25 14.21 0.06
N THR A 120 3.34 14.92 0.28
CA THR A 120 4.45 14.49 1.13
C THR A 120 4.55 15.44 2.32
N LEU A 121 4.59 14.89 3.52
CA LEU A 121 4.82 15.64 4.76
C LEU A 121 6.20 15.30 5.32
N ASN A 122 6.74 16.17 6.17
CA ASN A 122 7.92 15.86 6.96
C ASN A 122 7.49 15.45 8.37
N GLY A 123 7.94 14.28 8.81
CA GLY A 123 7.82 13.77 10.17
C GLY A 123 8.93 14.32 11.07
N GLN A 124 9.20 13.61 12.16
CA GLN A 124 10.19 14.02 13.17
C GLN A 124 11.65 13.73 12.76
N GLY A 125 11.85 12.89 11.73
CA GLY A 125 13.14 12.34 11.34
C GLY A 125 12.97 10.98 10.66
N GLY A 126 14.06 10.41 10.15
CA GLY A 126 14.10 9.02 9.68
C GLY A 126 13.86 8.01 10.80
N GLY A 127 13.65 6.74 10.44
CA GLY A 127 13.38 5.66 11.38
C GLY A 127 11.91 5.49 11.76
N ASN A 128 10.97 6.01 10.95
CA ASN A 128 9.55 5.75 11.19
C ASN A 128 9.20 4.27 10.91
N LEU A 129 8.69 3.58 11.92
CA LEU A 129 8.24 2.19 11.82
C LEU A 129 6.73 2.05 11.63
N PHE A 130 5.96 2.99 12.18
CA PHE A 130 4.50 2.92 12.20
C PHE A 130 3.89 4.29 12.06
N ILE A 131 2.74 4.32 11.37
CA ILE A 131 1.83 5.45 11.31
C ILE A 131 0.43 4.98 11.71
N LYS A 132 -0.33 5.85 12.40
CA LYS A 132 -1.66 5.51 12.88
C LYS A 132 -2.62 6.68 12.85
N THR A 133 -3.87 6.35 12.65
CA THR A 133 -5.04 7.22 12.80
C THR A 133 -6.26 6.35 13.13
N HIS A 134 -7.38 6.98 13.45
CA HIS A 134 -8.66 6.33 13.68
C HIS A 134 -9.78 7.23 13.12
N PRO A 135 -10.87 6.67 12.56
CA PRO A 135 -12.08 7.43 12.27
C PRO A 135 -12.56 8.17 13.53
N LYS A 136 -13.23 9.31 13.36
CA LYS A 136 -13.94 9.93 14.48
C LYS A 136 -15.09 9.04 14.95
#